data_AF-A0A1F9KY67-F1
#
_entry.id   AF-A0A1F9KY67-F1
#
_cell.length_a   1.000
_cell.length_b   1.000
_cell.length_c   1.000
_cell.angle_alpha   90.00
_cell.angle_beta   90.00
_cell.angle_gamma   90.00
#
_symmetry.space_group_name_H-M   'P 1'
#
loop_
_entity.id
_entity.type
_entity.pdbx_description
1 polymer ?
#
loop_
_entity_poly.entity_id
_entity_poly.type
_entity_poly.pdbx_seq_one_letter_code
_entity_poly.pdbx_strand_id
1 'polypeptide(L)'
;MLRYITAGHPPFILIRDNKALLMPQPGKEKNHLPIPFLKNASYGSTCFQLQENDQLLFYTDGLTEMTLRNLKTTMTVDELRHHVQTLLDDFHGATGRTMPVSALTAALLERISALSRETVLPEQGNSKSVNTSSDDITLVGIEIETFNQSVTKTVYPKTAAAVSGFVQEILTLIFDQKENTAYRHMKTRAFMILEEALTNAWKHGNNMDPDKPVTLCFDSRNDFVFEITDQGTGFDYCNLPDPTSAENIQKDSGRGLFILRHFSDHVEWKGTGNHILIFLKKMKTLDNRVDMEKPATCVGIWGKN
;
A
#
# COMPACT_ATOMS: atom_id res chain seq x y z
N MET A 1 -19.34 3.90 -7.49
CA MET A 1 -19.41 4.20 -8.93
C MET A 1 -18.12 4.89 -9.36
N LEU A 2 -17.39 4.32 -10.32
CA LEU A 2 -16.23 4.93 -10.97
C LEU A 2 -16.71 5.66 -12.22
N ARG A 3 -16.30 6.91 -12.38
CA ARG A 3 -16.44 7.65 -13.64
C ARG A 3 -15.05 7.78 -14.24
N TYR A 4 -14.88 7.35 -15.49
CA TYR A 4 -13.61 7.46 -16.20
C TYR A 4 -13.78 8.08 -17.57
N ILE A 5 -12.70 8.65 -18.08
CA ILE A 5 -12.60 9.30 -19.39
C ILE A 5 -11.31 8.78 -20.03
N THR A 6 -11.40 8.35 -21.29
CA THR A 6 -10.25 7.95 -22.11
C THR A 6 -9.99 9.03 -23.15
N ALA A 7 -8.76 9.52 -23.23
CA ALA A 7 -8.36 10.62 -24.12
C ALA A 7 -7.10 10.25 -24.91
N GLY A 8 -7.23 9.32 -25.85
CA GLY A 8 -6.09 8.83 -26.64
C GLY A 8 -5.16 7.90 -25.87
N HIS A 9 -5.64 7.28 -24.79
CA HIS A 9 -4.89 6.34 -23.95
C HIS A 9 -5.39 4.90 -24.20
N PRO A 10 -4.53 3.87 -24.09
CA PRO A 10 -4.96 2.47 -24.16
C PRO A 10 -6.07 2.13 -23.16
N PRO A 11 -6.91 1.12 -23.46
CA PRO A 11 -7.90 0.63 -22.50
C PRO A 11 -7.20 0.08 -21.26
N PHE A 12 -7.78 0.34 -20.08
CA PHE A 12 -7.28 -0.22 -18.83
C PHE A 12 -7.79 -1.66 -18.65
N ILE A 13 -7.13 -2.43 -17.80
CA ILE A 13 -7.57 -3.80 -17.48
C ILE A 13 -8.35 -3.77 -16.15
N LEU A 14 -9.60 -4.19 -16.20
CA LEU A 14 -10.41 -4.51 -15.02
C LEU A 14 -10.23 -6.00 -14.69
N ILE A 15 -9.94 -6.30 -13.44
CA ILE A 15 -9.87 -7.67 -12.94
C ILE A 15 -11.00 -7.85 -11.94
N ARG A 16 -11.86 -8.83 -12.24
CA ARG A 16 -12.99 -9.22 -11.39
C ARG A 16 -13.13 -10.73 -11.41
N ASP A 17 -13.30 -11.33 -10.25
CA ASP A 17 -13.45 -12.79 -10.10
C ASP A 17 -12.34 -13.57 -10.83
N ASN A 18 -11.09 -13.13 -10.67
CA ASN A 18 -9.91 -13.70 -11.32
C ASN A 18 -9.91 -13.61 -12.86
N LYS A 19 -10.70 -12.70 -13.46
CA LYS A 19 -10.77 -12.51 -14.92
C LYS A 19 -10.32 -11.11 -15.33
N ALA A 20 -9.38 -11.03 -16.26
CA ALA A 20 -8.90 -9.79 -16.85
C ALA A 20 -9.73 -9.37 -18.08
N LEU A 21 -10.34 -8.19 -18.01
CA LEU A 21 -11.24 -7.60 -19.00
C LEU A 21 -10.72 -6.22 -19.45
N LEU A 22 -10.76 -5.94 -20.75
CA LEU A 22 -10.40 -4.62 -21.29
C LEU A 22 -11.55 -3.63 -21.16
N MET A 23 -11.22 -2.44 -20.69
CA MET A 23 -12.16 -1.36 -20.44
C MET A 23 -11.67 -0.04 -21.05
N PRO A 24 -12.49 0.64 -21.88
CA PRO A 24 -13.77 0.17 -22.43
C PRO A 24 -13.57 -1.06 -23.34
N GLN A 25 -14.66 -1.81 -23.58
CA GLN A 25 -14.60 -2.95 -24.49
C GLN A 25 -14.22 -2.48 -25.91
N PRO A 26 -13.27 -3.16 -26.59
CA PRO A 26 -12.88 -2.81 -27.95
C PRO A 26 -14.09 -2.66 -28.87
N GLY A 27 -14.16 -1.57 -29.63
CA GLY A 27 -15.23 -1.29 -30.59
C GLY A 27 -16.52 -0.66 -30.03
N LYS A 28 -16.62 -0.40 -28.72
CA LYS A 28 -17.75 0.36 -28.12
C LYS A 28 -17.44 1.85 -27.88
N GLU A 29 -16.33 2.33 -28.39
CA GLU A 29 -15.77 3.65 -28.07
C GLU A 29 -16.34 4.77 -28.95
N LYS A 30 -16.65 5.92 -28.35
CA LYS A 30 -16.87 7.20 -29.05
C LYS A 30 -15.76 8.17 -28.67
N ASN A 31 -15.01 8.67 -29.64
CA ASN A 31 -13.99 9.74 -29.56
C ASN A 31 -12.86 9.53 -28.52
N HIS A 32 -11.77 8.89 -28.93
CA HIS A 32 -10.51 8.77 -28.19
C HIS A 32 -9.43 9.73 -28.73
N LEU A 33 -9.79 10.99 -29.04
CA LEU A 33 -8.83 11.95 -29.58
C LEU A 33 -7.87 12.43 -28.48
N PRO A 34 -6.54 12.44 -28.69
CA PRO A 34 -5.60 13.03 -27.74
C PRO A 34 -5.92 14.50 -27.42
N ILE A 35 -5.50 14.97 -26.25
CA ILE A 35 -5.87 16.29 -25.69
C ILE A 35 -5.48 17.56 -26.48
N PRO A 36 -4.60 17.61 -27.51
CA PRO A 36 -4.23 18.90 -28.10
C PRO A 36 -4.93 19.26 -29.43
N PHE A 37 -5.73 18.39 -30.04
CA PHE A 37 -6.07 18.57 -31.46
C PHE A 37 -7.26 19.49 -31.78
N LEU A 38 -8.15 19.79 -30.83
CA LEU A 38 -9.33 20.63 -31.10
C LEU A 38 -9.64 21.52 -29.88
N LYS A 39 -9.70 22.84 -30.10
CA LYS A 39 -10.09 23.84 -29.07
C LYS A 39 -11.44 23.56 -28.38
N ASN A 40 -12.27 22.67 -28.95
CA ASN A 40 -13.61 22.29 -28.48
C ASN A 40 -13.85 20.76 -28.49
N ALA A 41 -12.82 19.93 -28.28
CA ALA A 41 -13.03 18.48 -28.21
C ALA A 41 -13.97 18.10 -27.04
N SER A 42 -15.06 17.38 -27.34
CA SER A 42 -15.95 16.80 -26.32
C SER A 42 -15.51 15.37 -26.01
N TYR A 43 -15.16 15.11 -24.76
CA TYR A 43 -14.81 13.79 -24.26
C TYR A 43 -16.03 13.09 -23.64
N GLY A 44 -16.27 11.85 -24.04
CA GLY A 44 -17.28 11.02 -23.40
C GLY A 44 -16.77 10.51 -22.05
N SER A 45 -17.57 10.64 -21.00
CA SER A 45 -17.31 9.94 -19.73
C SER A 45 -18.18 8.68 -19.63
N THR A 46 -17.58 7.57 -19.25
CA THR A 46 -18.31 6.32 -18.97
C THR A 46 -18.33 6.09 -17.47
N CYS A 47 -19.46 5.59 -16.97
CA CYS A 47 -19.62 5.19 -15.58
C CYS A 47 -19.63 3.66 -15.48
N PHE A 48 -18.92 3.14 -14.50
CA PHE A 48 -18.88 1.72 -14.17
C PHE A 48 -19.08 1.53 -12.67
N GLN A 49 -19.85 0.53 -12.28
CA GLN A 49 -20.04 0.20 -10.87
C GLN A 49 -18.95 -0.77 -10.41
N LEU A 50 -18.04 -0.24 -9.59
CA LEU A 50 -17.04 -1.05 -8.90
C LEU A 50 -17.70 -1.96 -7.87
N GLN A 51 -17.11 -3.14 -7.73
CA GLN A 51 -17.42 -4.15 -6.73
C GLN A 51 -16.25 -4.31 -5.78
N GLU A 52 -16.52 -4.95 -4.64
CA GLU A 52 -15.48 -5.35 -3.70
C GLU A 52 -14.48 -6.29 -4.38
N ASN A 53 -13.19 -6.08 -4.10
CA ASN A 53 -12.05 -6.79 -4.69
C ASN A 53 -11.85 -6.59 -6.20
N ASP A 54 -12.56 -5.63 -6.81
CA ASP A 54 -12.19 -5.18 -8.15
C ASP A 54 -10.76 -4.64 -8.14
N GLN A 55 -9.97 -5.03 -9.14
CA GLN A 55 -8.68 -4.41 -9.40
C GLN A 55 -8.71 -3.71 -10.76
N LEU A 56 -8.03 -2.57 -10.83
CA LEU A 56 -7.90 -1.75 -12.02
C LEU A 56 -6.43 -1.57 -12.32
N LEU A 57 -6.04 -1.80 -13.57
CA LEU A 57 -4.67 -1.66 -14.02
C LEU A 57 -4.61 -0.67 -15.18
N PHE A 58 -4.05 0.51 -14.91
CA PHE A 58 -3.80 1.56 -15.89
C PHE A 58 -2.34 1.55 -16.28
N TYR A 59 -2.04 1.78 -17.56
CA TYR A 59 -0.68 1.71 -18.08
C TYR A 59 -0.48 2.59 -19.30
N THR A 60 0.74 3.09 -19.51
CA THR A 60 1.09 3.81 -20.74
C THR A 60 1.41 2.85 -21.89
N ASP A 61 1.25 3.35 -23.12
CA ASP A 61 1.67 2.70 -24.37
C ASP A 61 3.14 2.25 -24.36
N GLY A 62 4.01 2.98 -23.67
CA GLY A 62 5.38 2.55 -23.41
C GLY A 62 5.51 1.11 -22.90
N LEU A 63 4.53 0.60 -22.12
CA LEU A 63 4.52 -0.79 -21.64
C LEU A 63 4.31 -1.81 -22.78
N THR A 64 3.44 -1.48 -23.74
CA THR A 64 3.15 -2.30 -24.93
C THR A 64 4.20 -2.14 -26.04
N GLU A 65 4.85 -0.98 -26.10
CA GLU A 65 5.87 -0.68 -27.10
C GLU A 65 7.28 -1.12 -26.67
N MET A 66 7.48 -1.46 -25.39
CA MET A 66 8.80 -1.81 -24.84
C MET A 66 9.52 -2.93 -25.62
N THR A 67 8.80 -3.92 -26.14
CA THR A 67 9.41 -5.02 -26.90
C THR A 67 9.92 -4.60 -28.29
N LEU A 68 9.52 -3.42 -28.79
CA LEU A 68 9.78 -2.96 -30.16
C LEU A 68 11.29 -2.81 -30.46
N ARG A 69 12.07 -2.31 -29.49
CA ARG A 69 13.49 -2.02 -29.70
C ARG A 69 14.33 -3.29 -29.94
N ASN A 70 14.13 -4.32 -29.12
CA ASN A 70 14.96 -5.53 -29.13
C ASN A 70 14.35 -6.66 -29.96
N LEU A 71 13.02 -6.79 -29.95
CA LEU A 71 12.31 -7.87 -30.65
C LEU A 71 11.71 -7.44 -31.99
N LYS A 72 11.72 -6.12 -32.30
CA LYS A 72 11.12 -5.55 -33.51
C LYS A 72 9.60 -5.79 -33.62
N THR A 73 8.94 -6.05 -32.49
CA THR A 73 7.49 -6.27 -32.40
C THR A 73 6.93 -5.53 -31.20
N THR A 74 5.74 -4.94 -31.33
CA THR A 74 4.96 -4.41 -30.20
C THR A 74 4.12 -5.51 -29.58
N MET A 75 3.93 -5.48 -28.27
CA MET A 75 2.92 -6.29 -27.60
C MET A 75 1.55 -5.65 -27.80
N THR A 76 0.58 -6.42 -28.26
CA THR A 76 -0.80 -5.97 -28.37
C THR A 76 -1.45 -5.87 -26.99
N VAL A 77 -2.50 -5.06 -26.89
CA VAL A 77 -3.30 -4.92 -25.66
C VAL A 77 -3.90 -6.27 -25.23
N ASP A 78 -4.28 -7.13 -26.18
CA ASP A 78 -4.79 -8.46 -25.89
C ASP A 78 -3.71 -9.43 -25.39
N GLU A 79 -2.47 -9.34 -25.89
CA GLU A 79 -1.33 -10.09 -25.35
C GLU A 79 -0.99 -9.66 -23.93
N LEU A 80 -0.99 -8.35 -23.65
CA LEU A 80 -0.81 -7.84 -22.28
C LEU A 80 -1.89 -8.37 -21.33
N ARG A 81 -3.16 -8.32 -21.75
CA ARG A 81 -4.29 -8.90 -21.00
C ARG A 81 -4.09 -10.40 -20.76
N HIS A 82 -3.57 -11.14 -21.74
CA HIS A 82 -3.27 -12.56 -21.58
C HIS A 82 -2.17 -12.80 -20.54
N HIS A 83 -1.09 -12.01 -20.56
CA HIS A 83 -0.05 -12.08 -19.53
C HIS A 83 -0.58 -11.80 -18.12
N VAL A 84 -1.46 -10.81 -17.97
CA VAL A 84 -2.16 -10.55 -16.70
C VAL A 84 -2.99 -11.77 -16.28
N GLN A 85 -3.78 -12.35 -17.19
CA GLN A 85 -4.58 -13.53 -16.88
C GLN A 85 -3.72 -14.73 -16.45
N THR A 86 -2.60 -14.99 -17.13
CA THR A 86 -1.67 -16.06 -16.74
C THR A 86 -1.12 -15.87 -15.34
N LEU A 87 -0.72 -14.65 -14.98
CA LEU A 87 -0.22 -14.36 -13.62
C LEU A 87 -1.28 -14.59 -12.55
N LEU A 88 -2.53 -14.19 -12.83
CA LEU A 88 -3.67 -14.42 -11.95
C LEU A 88 -3.92 -15.92 -11.75
N ASP A 89 -3.95 -16.69 -12.84
CA ASP A 89 -4.19 -18.14 -12.81
C ASP A 89 -3.07 -18.89 -12.08
N ASP A 90 -1.80 -18.55 -12.35
CA ASP A 90 -0.63 -19.12 -11.69
C ASP A 90 -0.67 -18.88 -10.17
N PHE A 91 -0.96 -17.64 -9.75
CA PHE A 91 -1.05 -17.28 -8.33
C PHE A 91 -2.23 -17.98 -7.64
N HIS A 92 -3.39 -18.00 -8.29
CA HIS A 92 -4.58 -18.66 -7.75
C HIS A 92 -4.37 -20.17 -7.62
N GLY A 93 -3.78 -20.82 -8.63
CA GLY A 93 -3.46 -22.25 -8.58
C GLY A 93 -2.49 -22.61 -7.46
N ALA A 94 -1.50 -21.75 -7.17
CA ALA A 94 -0.51 -21.99 -6.12
C ALA A 94 -1.03 -21.71 -4.69
N THR A 95 -1.91 -20.72 -4.53
CA THR A 95 -2.28 -20.20 -3.20
C THR A 95 -3.75 -20.41 -2.82
N GLY A 96 -4.63 -20.69 -3.80
CA GLY A 96 -6.08 -20.68 -3.65
C GLY A 96 -6.68 -19.31 -3.36
N ARG A 97 -5.89 -18.22 -3.47
CA ARG A 97 -6.28 -16.85 -3.11
C ARG A 97 -6.32 -15.96 -4.35
N THR A 98 -6.92 -14.78 -4.22
CA THR A 98 -6.83 -13.71 -5.20
C THR A 98 -5.47 -13.02 -5.09
N MET A 99 -4.81 -12.76 -6.22
CA MET A 99 -3.52 -12.07 -6.25
C MET A 99 -3.71 -10.60 -5.89
N PRO A 100 -3.03 -10.02 -4.88
CA PRO A 100 -3.09 -8.58 -4.61
C PRO A 100 -2.57 -7.76 -5.78
N VAL A 101 -3.13 -6.58 -6.04
CA VAL A 101 -2.75 -5.74 -7.19
C VAL A 101 -1.28 -5.30 -7.12
N SER A 102 -0.73 -5.12 -5.92
CA SER A 102 0.69 -4.83 -5.72
C SER A 102 1.59 -5.98 -6.19
N ALA A 103 1.22 -7.23 -5.92
CA ALA A 103 1.95 -8.40 -6.39
C ALA A 103 1.80 -8.55 -7.91
N LEU A 104 0.59 -8.33 -8.43
CA LEU A 104 0.32 -8.39 -9.86
C LEU A 104 1.15 -7.37 -10.65
N THR A 105 1.16 -6.11 -10.21
CA THR A 105 1.91 -5.05 -10.89
C THR A 105 3.41 -5.34 -10.89
N ALA A 106 3.97 -5.82 -9.78
CA ALA A 106 5.38 -6.22 -9.69
C ALA A 106 5.70 -7.40 -10.64
N ALA A 107 4.92 -8.49 -10.57
CA ALA A 107 5.13 -9.66 -11.41
C ALA A 107 4.94 -9.38 -12.90
N LEU A 108 4.02 -8.46 -13.25
CA LEU A 108 3.80 -8.02 -14.61
C LEU A 108 5.00 -7.24 -15.15
N LEU A 109 5.51 -6.26 -14.39
CA LEU A 109 6.72 -5.51 -14.74
C LEU A 109 7.93 -6.43 -14.94
N GLU A 110 8.15 -7.38 -14.03
CA GLU A 110 9.21 -8.38 -14.14
C GLU A 110 9.07 -9.24 -15.40
N ARG A 111 7.85 -9.73 -15.67
CA ARG A 111 7.56 -10.57 -16.84
C ARG A 111 7.80 -9.80 -18.14
N ILE A 112 7.31 -8.57 -18.26
CA ILE A 112 7.46 -7.78 -19.49
C ILE A 112 8.92 -7.35 -19.67
N SER A 113 9.63 -7.00 -18.59
CA SER A 113 11.08 -6.72 -18.63
C SER A 113 11.88 -7.93 -19.14
N ALA A 114 11.54 -9.14 -18.67
CA ALA A 114 12.17 -10.37 -19.14
C ALA A 114 11.89 -10.65 -20.63
N LEU A 115 10.67 -10.35 -21.11
CA LEU A 115 10.29 -10.50 -22.51
C LEU A 115 11.00 -9.48 -23.42
N SER A 116 11.05 -8.21 -23.01
CA SER A 116 11.69 -7.13 -23.80
C SER A 116 13.22 -7.18 -23.77
N ARG A 117 13.82 -7.90 -22.79
CA ARG A 117 15.24 -7.83 -22.44
C ARG A 117 15.67 -6.40 -22.06
N GLU A 118 14.72 -5.63 -21.55
CA GLU A 118 14.93 -4.28 -21.04
C GLU A 118 14.65 -4.26 -19.54
N THR A 119 15.33 -3.38 -18.83
CA THR A 119 15.13 -3.20 -17.39
C THR A 119 14.25 -1.99 -17.17
N VAL A 120 13.17 -2.18 -16.41
CA VAL A 120 12.24 -1.12 -15.98
C VAL A 120 11.96 -1.30 -14.50
N LEU A 121 13.03 -1.35 -13.72
CA LEU A 121 12.90 -1.48 -12.28
C LEU A 121 12.81 -0.07 -11.68
N PRO A 122 11.78 0.22 -10.85
CA PRO A 122 11.73 1.46 -10.09
C PRO A 122 12.96 1.57 -9.17
N GLU A 123 13.31 2.80 -8.79
CA GLU A 123 14.49 3.14 -7.97
C GLU A 123 14.79 2.12 -6.87
N GLN A 124 16.04 1.64 -6.84
CA GLN A 124 16.54 0.74 -5.82
C GLN A 124 17.55 1.47 -4.94
N GLY A 125 17.09 2.05 -3.83
CA GLY A 125 17.96 2.79 -2.90
C GLY A 125 18.79 3.85 -3.62
N ASN A 126 20.10 3.90 -3.34
CA ASN A 126 21.05 4.85 -3.98
C ASN A 126 21.47 4.48 -5.40
N SER A 127 20.91 3.43 -6.01
CA SER A 127 21.21 3.06 -7.39
C SER A 127 20.19 3.67 -8.35
N LYS A 128 20.67 4.45 -9.32
CA LYS A 128 19.84 5.12 -10.34
C LYS A 128 18.88 4.12 -10.98
N SER A 129 17.60 4.50 -11.10
CA SER A 129 16.63 3.81 -11.95
C SER A 129 17.23 3.59 -13.33
N VAL A 130 17.50 2.34 -13.69
CA VAL A 130 17.95 2.00 -15.03
C VAL A 130 16.70 1.63 -15.81
N ASN A 131 15.98 2.64 -16.30
CA ASN A 131 15.03 2.40 -17.35
C ASN A 131 15.81 2.33 -18.68
N THR A 132 15.85 1.15 -19.31
CA THR A 132 16.48 0.98 -20.62
C THR A 132 15.48 1.08 -21.77
N SER A 133 14.18 1.26 -21.49
CA SER A 133 13.17 1.40 -22.53
C SER A 133 13.30 2.69 -23.32
N SER A 134 12.80 2.65 -24.55
CA SER A 134 12.78 3.81 -25.44
C SER A 134 11.72 4.85 -25.08
N ASP A 135 10.81 4.52 -24.16
CA ASP A 135 9.68 5.37 -23.76
C ASP A 135 9.38 5.25 -22.25
N ASP A 136 8.61 6.19 -21.70
CA ASP A 136 8.22 6.21 -20.29
C ASP A 136 7.17 5.14 -19.98
N ILE A 137 7.53 4.22 -19.08
CA ILE A 137 6.63 3.15 -18.64
C ILE A 137 6.02 3.53 -17.30
N THR A 138 4.71 3.74 -17.31
CA THR A 138 3.90 3.95 -16.10
C THR A 138 2.92 2.80 -15.95
N LEU A 139 2.87 2.20 -14.76
CA LEU A 139 1.90 1.18 -14.38
C LEU A 139 1.27 1.56 -13.04
N VAL A 140 -0.06 1.69 -13.01
CA VAL A 140 -0.83 2.03 -11.82
C VAL A 140 -1.85 0.93 -11.58
N GLY A 141 -1.67 0.21 -10.47
CA GLY A 141 -2.63 -0.75 -9.95
C GLY A 141 -3.47 -0.14 -8.83
N ILE A 142 -4.79 -0.32 -8.89
CA ILE A 142 -5.72 0.08 -7.84
C ILE A 142 -6.53 -1.15 -7.45
N GLU A 143 -6.75 -1.38 -6.16
CA GLU A 143 -7.61 -2.44 -5.64
C GLU A 143 -8.68 -1.85 -4.73
N ILE A 144 -9.91 -2.30 -4.91
CA ILE A 144 -11.05 -1.91 -4.07
C ILE A 144 -11.13 -2.88 -2.90
N GLU A 145 -10.41 -2.55 -1.84
CA GLU A 145 -10.40 -3.35 -0.62
C GLU A 145 -11.59 -2.99 0.28
N THR A 146 -12.24 -4.01 0.86
CA THR A 146 -13.00 -3.82 2.10
C THR A 146 -12.30 -4.56 3.24
N PHE A 147 -12.48 -4.06 4.46
CA PHE A 147 -11.96 -4.68 5.69
C PHE A 147 -12.62 -6.02 6.04
N ASN A 148 -13.54 -6.55 5.22
CA ASN A 148 -14.20 -7.83 5.52
C ASN A 148 -13.25 -9.04 5.44
N GLN A 149 -12.10 -8.91 4.77
CA GLN A 149 -11.06 -9.94 4.72
C GLN A 149 -9.99 -9.80 5.83
N SER A 150 -10.19 -8.86 6.76
CA SER A 150 -9.29 -8.65 7.88
C SER A 150 -9.34 -9.78 8.91
N VAL A 151 -8.23 -9.97 9.61
CA VAL A 151 -8.16 -10.86 10.77
C VAL A 151 -8.50 -10.03 12.01
N THR A 152 -9.53 -10.44 12.74
CA THR A 152 -9.89 -9.81 14.02
C THR A 152 -9.44 -10.68 15.19
N LYS A 153 -8.72 -10.06 16.12
CA LYS A 153 -8.23 -10.65 17.37
C LYS A 153 -8.63 -9.76 18.54
N THR A 154 -8.98 -10.37 19.66
CA THR A 154 -9.38 -9.65 20.87
C THR A 154 -8.58 -10.19 22.05
N VAL A 155 -8.12 -9.28 22.91
CA VAL A 155 -7.33 -9.62 24.11
C VAL A 155 -7.91 -8.89 25.33
N TYR A 156 -7.80 -9.52 26.50
CA TYR A 156 -8.12 -8.95 27.82
C TYR A 156 -6.84 -8.88 28.65
N PRO A 157 -5.97 -7.88 28.44
CA PRO A 157 -4.65 -7.86 29.05
C PRO A 157 -4.76 -7.52 30.54
N LYS A 158 -4.14 -8.33 31.39
CA LYS A 158 -4.02 -8.05 32.84
C LYS A 158 -2.71 -7.38 33.22
N THR A 159 -1.71 -7.45 32.33
CA THR A 159 -0.36 -6.94 32.55
C THR A 159 0.22 -6.43 31.24
N ALA A 160 1.24 -5.57 31.33
CA ALA A 160 2.00 -5.11 30.16
C ALA A 160 2.65 -6.30 29.41
N ALA A 161 3.09 -7.32 30.14
CA ALA A 161 3.63 -8.55 29.54
C ALA A 161 2.59 -9.30 28.70
N ALA A 162 1.30 -9.27 29.08
CA ALA A 162 0.23 -9.86 28.28
C ALA A 162 0.00 -9.08 26.98
N VAL A 163 0.10 -7.74 27.02
CA VAL A 163 0.05 -6.90 25.80
C VAL A 163 1.21 -7.26 24.88
N SER A 164 2.44 -7.31 25.39
CA SER A 164 3.61 -7.62 24.56
C SER A 164 3.57 -9.05 24.00
N GLY A 165 3.11 -10.02 24.80
CA GLY A 165 2.88 -11.39 24.32
C GLY A 165 1.88 -11.45 23.16
N PHE A 166 0.80 -10.67 23.25
CA PHE A 166 -0.17 -10.55 22.17
C PHE A 166 0.42 -9.90 20.91
N VAL A 167 1.24 -8.85 21.05
CA VAL A 167 1.98 -8.26 19.92
C VAL A 167 2.85 -9.32 19.22
N GLN A 168 3.59 -10.13 19.97
CA GLN A 168 4.43 -11.19 19.41
C GLN A 168 3.62 -12.26 18.67
N GLU A 169 2.44 -12.63 19.18
CA GLU A 169 1.52 -13.55 18.49
C GLU A 169 1.12 -12.96 17.12
N ILE A 170 0.70 -11.70 17.09
CA ILE A 170 0.27 -11.02 15.87
C ILE A 170 1.43 -10.89 14.87
N LEU A 171 2.62 -10.50 15.33
CA LEU A 171 3.79 -10.40 14.45
C LEU A 171 4.20 -11.75 13.89
N THR A 172 4.10 -12.82 14.67
CA THR A 172 4.34 -14.19 14.18
C THR A 172 3.33 -14.55 13.09
N LEU A 173 2.05 -14.24 13.30
CA LEU A 173 0.99 -14.50 12.33
C LEU A 173 1.18 -13.72 11.01
N ILE A 174 1.67 -12.47 11.09
CA ILE A 174 1.87 -11.60 9.92
C ILE A 174 3.18 -11.91 9.18
N PHE A 175 4.25 -12.22 9.91
CA PHE A 175 5.62 -12.27 9.38
C PHE A 175 6.24 -13.69 9.36
N ASP A 176 5.44 -14.75 9.21
CA ASP A 176 5.87 -16.17 9.23
C ASP A 176 6.75 -16.63 8.03
N GLN A 177 7.26 -15.69 7.23
CA GLN A 177 8.05 -15.97 6.01
C GLN A 177 9.56 -15.91 6.29
N LYS A 178 10.37 -16.55 5.42
CA LYS A 178 11.84 -16.54 5.51
C LYS A 178 12.36 -15.09 5.62
N GLU A 179 13.03 -14.79 6.74
CA GLU A 179 13.53 -13.45 7.05
C GLU A 179 14.48 -12.95 5.95
N ASN A 180 14.13 -11.84 5.30
CA ASN A 180 15.08 -10.97 4.62
C ASN A 180 15.13 -9.60 5.33
N THR A 181 16.11 -8.77 4.99
CA THR A 181 16.34 -7.48 5.66
C THR A 181 15.14 -6.53 5.57
N ALA A 182 14.42 -6.51 4.44
CA ALA A 182 13.24 -5.68 4.27
C ALA A 182 12.09 -6.14 5.20
N TYR A 183 11.87 -7.46 5.28
CA TYR A 183 10.92 -8.07 6.22
C TYR A 183 11.29 -7.75 7.67
N ARG A 184 12.58 -7.76 8.03
CA ARG A 184 13.04 -7.41 9.38
C ARG A 184 12.70 -5.96 9.73
N HIS A 185 12.99 -5.00 8.85
CA HIS A 185 12.66 -3.60 9.08
C HIS A 185 11.14 -3.37 9.20
N MET A 186 10.33 -4.00 8.34
CA MET A 186 8.87 -3.93 8.45
C MET A 186 8.36 -4.52 9.77
N LYS A 187 8.88 -5.68 10.18
CA LYS A 187 8.54 -6.32 11.45
C LYS A 187 8.90 -5.42 12.64
N THR A 188 10.05 -4.74 12.61
CA THR A 188 10.43 -3.78 13.65
C THR A 188 9.49 -2.57 13.69
N ARG A 189 9.13 -1.99 12.53
CA ARG A 189 8.15 -0.88 12.48
C ARG A 189 6.79 -1.32 13.04
N ALA A 190 6.29 -2.47 12.58
CA ALA A 190 5.04 -3.04 13.06
C ALA A 190 5.08 -3.33 14.57
N PHE A 191 6.19 -3.84 15.10
CA PHE A 191 6.37 -4.05 16.54
C PHE A 191 6.24 -2.76 17.33
N MET A 192 6.97 -1.70 16.94
CA MET A 192 6.93 -0.41 17.65
C MET A 192 5.52 0.21 17.63
N ILE A 193 4.84 0.12 16.48
CA ILE A 193 3.47 0.60 16.32
C ILE A 193 2.50 -0.17 17.19
N LEU A 194 2.52 -1.51 17.11
CA LEU A 194 1.57 -2.37 17.81
C LEU A 194 1.77 -2.33 19.33
N GLU A 195 3.02 -2.37 19.82
CA GLU A 195 3.34 -2.20 21.24
C GLU A 195 2.75 -0.90 21.78
N GLU A 196 3.01 0.21 21.08
CA GLU A 196 2.57 1.53 21.53
C GLU A 196 1.04 1.67 21.45
N ALA A 197 0.43 1.30 20.33
CA ALA A 197 -1.01 1.46 20.14
C ALA A 197 -1.82 0.56 21.08
N LEU A 198 -1.43 -0.72 21.23
CA LEU A 198 -2.11 -1.65 22.14
C LEU A 198 -1.86 -1.30 23.61
N THR A 199 -0.66 -0.81 23.96
CA THR A 199 -0.40 -0.29 25.31
C THR A 199 -1.25 0.94 25.60
N ASN A 200 -1.40 1.86 24.64
CA ASN A 200 -2.27 3.02 24.81
C ASN A 200 -3.74 2.63 24.99
N ALA A 201 -4.24 1.73 24.15
CA ALA A 201 -5.59 1.17 24.25
C ALA A 201 -5.83 0.50 25.62
N TRP A 202 -4.90 -0.34 26.08
CA TRP A 202 -5.02 -1.04 27.36
C TRP A 202 -4.87 -0.10 28.56
N LYS A 203 -3.80 0.70 28.61
CA LYS A 203 -3.41 1.51 29.76
C LYS A 203 -4.22 2.80 29.88
N HIS A 204 -4.41 3.50 28.77
CA HIS A 204 -5.03 4.83 28.75
C HIS A 204 -6.50 4.77 28.32
N GLY A 205 -6.85 3.93 27.35
CA GLY A 205 -8.23 3.72 26.95
C GLY A 205 -9.03 2.97 28.02
N ASN A 206 -8.65 1.71 28.26
CA ASN A 206 -9.35 0.84 29.21
C ASN A 206 -8.97 1.05 30.68
N ASN A 207 -8.03 1.95 31.00
CA ASN A 207 -7.50 2.14 32.36
C ASN A 207 -7.00 0.85 33.03
N MET A 208 -6.44 -0.07 32.24
CA MET A 208 -6.00 -1.40 32.66
C MET A 208 -7.10 -2.27 33.29
N ASP A 209 -8.36 -1.98 32.99
CA ASP A 209 -9.50 -2.78 33.44
C ASP A 209 -9.45 -4.19 32.81
N PRO A 210 -9.31 -5.26 33.62
CA PRO A 210 -9.15 -6.61 33.11
C PRO A 210 -10.40 -7.18 32.44
N ASP A 211 -11.57 -6.55 32.65
CA ASP A 211 -12.84 -6.96 32.07
C ASP A 211 -13.12 -6.27 30.72
N LYS A 212 -12.27 -5.31 30.32
CA LYS A 212 -12.41 -4.59 29.05
C LYS A 212 -11.46 -5.11 27.98
N PRO A 213 -11.95 -5.52 26.81
CA PRO A 213 -11.11 -5.97 25.72
C PRO A 213 -10.41 -4.82 25.01
N VAL A 214 -9.27 -5.13 24.41
CA VAL A 214 -8.73 -4.40 23.26
C VAL A 214 -8.90 -5.26 22.03
N THR A 215 -9.50 -4.70 20.97
CA THR A 215 -9.71 -5.39 19.70
C THR A 215 -8.73 -4.88 18.67
N LEU A 216 -8.03 -5.80 18.01
CA LEU A 216 -7.16 -5.54 16.86
C LEU A 216 -7.76 -6.23 15.63
N CYS A 217 -8.08 -5.45 14.62
CA CYS A 217 -8.37 -5.89 13.27
C CYS A 217 -7.17 -5.54 12.38
N PHE A 218 -6.74 -6.43 11.48
CA PHE A 218 -5.67 -6.12 10.55
C PHE A 218 -5.83 -6.77 9.18
N ASP A 219 -5.39 -6.06 8.14
CA ASP A 219 -5.23 -6.56 6.76
C ASP A 219 -3.75 -6.45 6.37
N SER A 220 -3.29 -7.40 5.56
CA SER A 220 -1.93 -7.45 5.04
C SER A 220 -1.91 -7.92 3.58
N ARG A 221 -2.91 -7.57 2.75
CA ARG A 221 -2.92 -7.91 1.33
C ARG A 221 -1.94 -7.03 0.55
N ASN A 222 -2.26 -5.76 0.32
CA ASN A 222 -1.37 -4.82 -0.36
C ASN A 222 -0.44 -4.13 0.64
N ASP A 223 -1.00 -3.35 1.56
CA ASP A 223 -0.27 -2.73 2.67
C ASP A 223 -0.65 -3.39 4.00
N PHE A 224 0.07 -3.07 5.07
CA PHE A 224 -0.37 -3.42 6.42
C PHE A 224 -1.32 -2.33 6.93
N VAL A 225 -2.48 -2.75 7.38
CA VAL A 225 -3.43 -1.87 8.03
C VAL A 225 -3.82 -2.46 9.38
N PHE A 226 -3.67 -1.67 10.44
CA PHE A 226 -4.05 -2.03 11.80
C PHE A 226 -5.17 -1.12 12.28
N GLU A 227 -6.24 -1.73 12.75
CA GLU A 227 -7.38 -1.05 13.36
C GLU A 227 -7.47 -1.52 14.81
N ILE A 228 -7.25 -0.60 15.75
CA ILE A 228 -7.26 -0.91 17.18
C ILE A 228 -8.38 -0.12 17.84
N THR A 229 -9.24 -0.82 18.58
CA THR A 229 -10.35 -0.23 19.32
C THR A 229 -10.30 -0.63 20.80
N ASP A 230 -10.52 0.35 21.66
CA ASP A 230 -10.69 0.19 23.11
C ASP A 230 -12.07 0.70 23.57
N GLN A 231 -12.41 0.41 24.83
CA GLN A 231 -13.68 0.79 25.47
C GLN A 231 -13.54 2.00 26.40
N GLY A 232 -12.47 2.78 26.24
CA GLY A 232 -12.25 4.04 26.91
C GLY A 232 -13.17 5.15 26.41
N THR A 233 -13.15 6.28 27.12
CA THR A 233 -13.88 7.48 26.69
C THR A 233 -13.20 8.20 25.53
N GLY A 234 -11.98 7.78 25.16
CA GLY A 234 -11.14 8.42 24.16
C GLY A 234 -10.47 9.70 24.68
N PHE A 235 -9.85 10.45 23.77
CA PHE A 235 -9.13 11.70 24.04
C PHE A 235 -9.28 12.67 22.86
N ASP A 236 -9.08 13.97 23.12
CA ASP A 236 -9.11 14.98 22.07
C ASP A 236 -7.84 14.90 21.21
N TYR A 237 -7.95 14.18 20.09
CA TYR A 237 -6.87 14.03 19.11
C TYR A 237 -6.79 15.21 18.12
N CYS A 238 -7.78 16.10 18.11
CA CYS A 238 -7.77 17.32 17.30
C CYS A 238 -6.93 18.43 17.94
N ASN A 239 -6.83 18.43 19.27
CA ASN A 239 -6.09 19.43 20.04
C ASN A 239 -4.90 18.81 20.79
N LEU A 240 -4.02 18.14 20.04
CA LEU A 240 -2.82 17.53 20.60
C LEU A 240 -1.69 18.55 20.77
N PRO A 241 -1.08 18.64 21.97
CA PRO A 241 0.06 19.53 22.19
C PRO A 241 1.25 19.06 21.35
N ASP A 242 2.04 20.01 20.83
CA ASP A 242 3.22 19.69 20.02
C ASP A 242 4.23 18.88 20.86
N PRO A 243 4.49 17.60 20.51
CA PRO A 243 5.40 16.74 21.26
C PRO A 243 6.87 17.18 21.13
N THR A 244 7.19 18.08 20.18
CA THR A 244 8.55 18.59 19.93
C THR A 244 8.85 19.92 20.62
N SER A 245 7.85 20.52 21.28
CA SER A 245 8.03 21.75 22.06
C SER A 245 8.93 21.52 23.29
N ALA A 246 9.74 22.53 23.65
CA ALA A 246 10.71 22.44 24.75
C ALA A 246 10.11 21.99 26.10
N GLU A 247 8.83 22.31 26.33
CA GLU A 247 8.08 21.95 27.54
C GLU A 247 7.62 20.48 27.57
N ASN A 248 7.57 19.80 26.42
CA ASN A 248 7.14 18.41 26.28
C ASN A 248 8.30 17.42 26.07
N ILE A 249 9.51 17.90 25.72
CA ILE A 249 10.71 17.06 25.53
C ILE A 249 11.10 16.28 26.80
N GLN A 250 10.90 16.87 27.98
CA GLN A 250 11.26 16.29 29.29
C GLN A 250 10.15 15.44 29.94
N LYS A 251 8.97 15.33 29.33
CA LYS A 251 7.90 14.46 29.86
C LYS A 251 8.14 13.02 29.42
N ASP A 252 8.27 12.11 30.37
CA ASP A 252 8.35 10.66 30.11
C ASP A 252 7.03 10.12 29.53
N SER A 253 5.91 10.80 29.80
CA SER A 253 4.59 10.53 29.22
C SER A 253 4.34 11.40 27.97
N GLY A 254 3.78 10.80 26.91
CA GLY A 254 3.37 11.53 25.70
C GLY A 254 4.21 11.27 24.44
N ARG A 255 5.27 10.45 24.52
CA ARG A 255 6.02 10.00 23.34
C ARG A 255 5.25 9.02 22.46
N GLY A 256 4.18 8.44 22.97
CA GLY A 256 3.41 7.42 22.27
C GLY A 256 2.86 7.87 20.93
N LEU A 257 2.22 9.03 20.90
CA LEU A 257 1.70 9.62 19.66
C LEU A 257 2.83 9.97 18.69
N PHE A 258 4.00 10.38 19.20
CA PHE A 258 5.19 10.60 18.38
C PHE A 258 5.70 9.30 17.77
N ILE A 259 5.80 8.21 18.54
CA ILE A 259 6.20 6.87 18.06
C ILE A 259 5.24 6.41 16.97
N LEU A 260 3.92 6.49 17.22
CA LEU A 260 2.91 6.10 16.23
C LEU A 260 3.05 6.90 14.94
N ARG A 261 3.18 8.22 15.02
CA ARG A 261 3.37 9.08 13.83
C ARG A 261 4.71 8.88 13.13
N HIS A 262 5.76 8.52 13.86
CA HIS A 262 7.11 8.38 13.31
C HIS A 262 7.29 7.05 12.59
N PHE A 263 6.73 5.96 13.12
CA PHE A 263 6.93 4.63 12.56
C PHE A 263 5.83 4.23 11.56
N SER A 264 4.64 4.85 11.59
CA SER A 264 3.59 4.63 10.59
C SER A 264 3.76 5.52 9.35
N ASP A 265 3.17 5.10 8.24
CA ASP A 265 3.07 5.94 7.04
C ASP A 265 1.87 6.89 7.14
N HIS A 266 0.80 6.44 7.78
CA HIS A 266 -0.35 7.27 8.11
C HIS A 266 -1.04 6.74 9.37
N VAL A 267 -1.62 7.64 10.15
CA VAL A 267 -2.39 7.33 11.35
C VAL A 267 -3.61 8.22 11.42
N GLU A 268 -4.76 7.62 11.70
CA GLU A 268 -6.04 8.30 11.84
C GLU A 268 -6.69 7.87 13.15
N TRP A 269 -7.17 8.84 13.94
CA TRP A 269 -8.04 8.57 15.09
C TRP A 269 -9.49 8.81 14.70
N LYS A 270 -10.37 7.94 15.20
CA LYS A 270 -11.81 7.97 14.95
C LYS A 270 -12.60 7.97 16.26
N GLY A 271 -13.90 8.23 16.13
CA GLY A 271 -14.83 8.25 17.26
C GLY A 271 -14.44 9.35 18.24
N THR A 272 -14.35 9.01 19.52
CA THR A 272 -13.89 9.94 20.57
C THR A 272 -12.39 9.86 20.80
N GLY A 273 -11.64 9.15 19.95
CA GLY A 273 -10.20 8.88 20.11
C GLY A 273 -9.88 7.49 20.67
N ASN A 274 -10.88 6.64 20.89
CA ASN A 274 -10.77 5.24 21.34
C ASN A 274 -10.64 4.22 20.18
N HIS A 275 -10.47 4.71 18.96
CA HIS A 275 -10.34 3.93 17.76
C HIS A 275 -9.24 4.55 16.90
N ILE A 276 -8.22 3.77 16.56
CA ILE A 276 -7.09 4.19 15.73
C ILE A 276 -6.93 3.29 14.51
N LEU A 277 -6.74 3.89 13.33
CA LEU A 277 -6.30 3.22 12.11
C LEU A 277 -4.86 3.60 11.83
N ILE A 278 -4.05 2.61 11.50
CA ILE A 278 -2.63 2.77 11.25
C ILE A 278 -2.27 2.07 9.95
N PHE A 279 -1.69 2.83 9.03
CA PHE A 279 -1.27 2.34 7.72
C PHE A 279 0.25 2.26 7.67
N LEU A 280 0.73 1.11 7.20
CA LEU A 280 2.15 0.82 7.06
C LEU A 280 2.36 0.20 5.68
N LYS A 281 3.07 0.93 4.81
CA LYS A 281 3.32 0.48 3.43
C LYS A 281 4.21 -0.75 3.42
N LYS A 282 3.87 -1.76 2.63
CA LYS A 282 4.80 -2.86 2.39
C LYS A 282 5.98 -2.36 1.58
N MET A 283 7.19 -2.50 2.13
CA MET A 283 8.40 -2.23 1.37
C MET A 283 8.52 -3.28 0.26
N LYS A 284 8.61 -2.84 -0.99
CA LYS A 284 8.82 -3.74 -2.13
C LYS A 284 10.15 -4.45 -1.94
N THR A 285 10.12 -5.77 -1.86
CA THR A 285 11.33 -6.62 -1.92
C THR A 285 11.83 -6.66 -3.35
N LEU A 286 12.47 -5.59 -3.79
CA LEU A 286 13.37 -5.59 -4.94
C LEU A 286 14.78 -5.29 -4.41
N ASP A 287 15.25 -6.32 -3.71
CA ASP A 287 16.54 -6.68 -3.11
C ASP A 287 17.45 -5.72 -2.30
N ASN A 288 18.06 -6.39 -1.31
CA ASN A 288 19.21 -6.08 -0.45
C ASN A 288 19.85 -4.68 -0.53
N ARG A 289 19.86 -4.03 0.66
CA ARG A 289 20.52 -2.77 1.03
C ARG A 289 19.65 -1.52 0.84
N VAL A 290 18.62 -1.41 1.69
CA VAL A 290 18.30 -0.10 2.23
C VAL A 290 19.32 0.17 3.33
N ASP A 291 20.51 0.66 2.93
CA ASP A 291 21.29 1.47 3.84
C ASP A 291 20.41 2.67 4.18
N MET A 292 20.28 2.96 5.47
CA MET A 292 19.62 4.16 5.92
C MET A 292 20.37 5.35 5.30
N GLU A 293 19.81 5.95 4.26
CA GLU A 293 19.92 7.41 4.20
C GLU A 293 19.24 7.89 5.47
N LYS A 294 20.10 8.37 6.39
CA LYS A 294 19.69 9.11 7.58
C LYS A 294 18.54 10.02 7.16
N PRO A 295 17.33 9.98 7.77
CA PRO A 295 16.46 11.13 7.70
C PRO A 295 17.32 12.29 8.18
N ALA A 296 17.47 13.30 7.31
CA ALA A 296 18.47 14.34 7.38
C ALA A 296 18.83 14.67 8.84
N THR A 297 20.10 14.44 9.18
CA THR A 297 20.69 15.04 10.37
C THR A 297 20.21 16.48 10.48
N CYS A 298 19.59 16.83 11.60
CA CYS A 298 19.45 18.21 12.07
C CYS A 298 20.84 18.87 12.14
N VAL A 299 21.36 19.32 11.00
CA VAL A 299 22.55 20.16 10.90
C VAL A 299 22.34 21.03 9.66
N GLY A 300 21.91 22.28 9.84
CA GLY A 300 21.94 23.25 8.74
C GLY A 300 20.94 24.41 8.70
N ILE A 301 20.23 24.79 9.76
CA ILE A 301 19.39 26.03 9.75
C ILE A 301 19.87 27.08 10.77
N TRP A 302 21.12 26.98 11.23
CA TRP A 302 21.79 28.10 11.91
C TRP A 302 23.03 28.49 11.10
N GLY A 303 22.85 29.45 10.20
CA GLY A 303 23.94 30.03 9.42
C GLY A 303 23.47 31.02 8.35
N LYS A 304 23.43 32.31 8.73
CA LYS A 304 23.27 33.54 7.91
C LYS A 304 21.84 33.76 7.38
N ASN A 305 21.16 34.89 7.60
CA ASN A 305 21.59 36.27 7.89
C ASN A 305 20.90 36.86 9.13
#